data_AF-G3GRH4-F1
#
_entry.id   AF-G3GRH4-F1
#
_cell.length_a   1.000
_cell.length_b   1.000
_cell.length_c   1.000
_cell.angle_alpha   90.00
_cell.angle_beta   90.00
_cell.angle_gamma   90.00
#
_symmetry.space_group_name_H-M   'P 1'
#
loop_
_entity.id
_entity.type
_entity.pdbx_description
1 polymer ?
#
loop_
_entity_poly.entity_id
_entity_poly.type
_entity_poly.pdbx_seq_one_letter_code
_entity_poly.pdbx_strand_id
1 'polypeptide(L)' 'MTKYIYCGFYQKTYPFDAIMEGIFAFSTKTPEELLYNKGKLFNNGDNWEAKISTNTQADYLHQ' A
#
# COMPACT_ATOMS: atom_id res chain seq x y z
N MET A 1 9.79 3.36 2.64
CA MET A 1 9.38 2.16 3.40
C MET A 1 10.17 1.92 4.68
N THR A 2 11.45 2.30 4.79
CA THR A 2 12.24 2.11 6.02
C THR A 2 11.71 2.85 7.28
N LYS A 3 10.97 3.95 7.11
CA LYS A 3 10.32 4.69 8.22
C LYS A 3 8.83 4.41 8.35
N TYR A 4 8.27 3.58 7.48
CA TYR A 4 6.84 3.27 7.49
C TYR A 4 6.59 2.10 8.46
N ILE A 5 5.61 2.25 9.34
CA ILE A 5 5.37 1.30 10.44
C ILE A 5 4.26 0.28 10.15
N TYR A 6 3.64 0.30 8.97
CA TYR A 6 2.59 -0.64 8.54
C TYR A 6 1.45 -0.78 9.54
N CYS A 7 1.01 0.36 10.10
CA CYS A 7 -0.09 0.38 11.07
C CYS A 7 -1.46 0.63 10.40
N GLY A 8 -1.52 0.84 9.08
CA GLY A 8 -2.77 1.11 8.36
C GLY A 8 -3.43 2.46 8.68
N PHE A 9 -2.79 3.36 9.45
CA PHE A 9 -3.42 4.65 9.80
C PHE A 9 -3.72 5.52 8.59
N TYR A 10 -2.82 5.57 7.62
CA TYR A 10 -3.02 6.37 6.43
C TYR A 10 -4.25 5.90 5.64
N GLN A 11 -4.41 4.61 5.45
CA GLN A 11 -5.58 4.02 4.78
C GLN A 11 -6.91 4.38 5.47
N LYS A 12 -6.93 4.48 6.80
CA LYS A 12 -8.16 4.79 7.56
C LYS A 12 -8.47 6.28 7.67
N THR A 13 -7.49 7.14 7.46
CA THR A 13 -7.62 8.58 7.75
C THR A 13 -7.90 9.40 6.49
N TYR A 14 -7.49 8.92 5.31
CA TYR A 14 -7.78 9.64 4.08
C TYR A 14 -9.29 9.55 3.73
N PRO A 15 -9.93 10.67 3.34
CA PRO A 15 -11.35 10.70 2.97
C PRO A 15 -11.64 9.98 1.64
N PHE A 16 -10.60 9.54 0.95
CA PHE A 16 -10.62 8.76 -0.28
C PHE A 16 -9.51 7.71 -0.20
N ASP A 17 -9.74 6.56 -0.82
CA ASP A 17 -8.86 5.38 -0.80
C ASP A 17 -7.57 5.56 -1.65
N ALA A 18 -6.83 6.64 -1.41
CA ALA A 18 -5.65 7.00 -2.19
C ALA A 18 -4.37 6.23 -1.80
N ILE A 19 -4.30 5.70 -0.57
CA ILE A 19 -3.14 4.93 -0.10
C ILE A 19 -3.67 3.68 0.60
N MET A 20 -3.35 2.53 0.02
CA MET A 20 -3.76 1.22 0.51
C MET A 20 -2.53 0.36 0.80
N GLU A 21 -2.54 -0.37 1.91
CA GLU A 21 -1.50 -1.36 2.20
C GLU A 21 -1.77 -2.65 1.42
N GLY A 22 -0.83 -3.00 0.54
CA GLY A 22 -0.91 -4.19 -0.33
C GLY A 22 -0.03 -5.35 0.15
N ILE A 23 0.47 -6.16 -0.79
CA ILE A 23 1.27 -7.35 -0.49
C ILE A 23 2.59 -6.99 0.21
N PHE A 24 2.92 -7.74 1.28
CA PHE A 24 4.08 -7.52 2.14
C PHE A 24 5.39 -8.19 1.68
N ALA A 25 5.38 -8.92 0.57
CA ALA A 25 6.55 -9.66 0.09
C ALA A 25 7.48 -8.77 -0.75
N PHE A 26 8.19 -7.85 -0.10
CA PHE A 26 9.30 -7.11 -0.71
C PHE A 26 10.54 -7.20 0.19
N SER A 27 11.66 -7.60 -0.41
CA SER A 27 12.98 -7.57 0.22
C SER A 27 13.96 -7.07 -0.82
N THR A 28 14.74 -6.06 -0.46
CA THR A 28 15.71 -5.43 -1.34
C THR A 28 17.10 -5.59 -0.73
N LYS A 29 18.11 -5.58 -1.59
CA LYS A 29 19.50 -5.74 -1.14
C LYS A 29 20.09 -4.43 -0.62
N THR A 30 19.50 -3.29 -1.02
CA THR A 30 19.96 -1.95 -0.65
C THR A 30 18.87 -1.16 0.07
N PRO A 31 19.23 -0.30 1.06
CA PRO A 31 18.28 0.57 1.74
C PRO A 31 17.62 1.59 0.82
N GLU A 32 18.33 2.07 -0.20
CA GLU A 32 17.85 3.07 -1.14
C GLU A 32 16.67 2.55 -1.96
N GLU A 33 16.66 1.25 -2.28
CA GLU A 33 15.54 0.61 -2.98
C GLU A 33 14.25 0.62 -2.16
N LEU A 34 14.33 0.69 -0.83
CA LEU A 34 13.18 0.82 0.09
C LEU A 34 12.70 2.27 0.25
N LEU A 35 13.41 3.26 -0.29
CA LEU A 35 12.96 4.65 -0.34
C LEU A 35 12.09 4.85 -1.58
N TYR A 36 10.78 4.73 -1.39
CA TYR A 36 9.83 4.82 -2.49
C TYR A 36 9.51 6.28 -2.79
N ASN A 37 9.55 6.64 -4.07
CA ASN A 37 9.05 7.91 -4.58
C ASN A 37 7.59 7.77 -5.05
N LYS A 38 6.96 8.89 -5.43
CA LYS A 38 5.57 8.90 -5.91
C LYS A 38 5.33 7.98 -7.11
N GLY A 39 6.25 7.96 -8.08
CA GLY A 39 6.12 7.11 -9.27
C GLY A 39 6.14 5.62 -8.94
N LYS A 40 7.03 5.19 -8.03
CA LYS A 40 7.10 3.80 -7.56
C LYS A 40 5.85 3.39 -6.80
N LEU A 41 5.24 4.30 -6.03
CA LEU A 41 3.96 4.05 -5.36
C LEU A 41 2.82 3.84 -6.36
N PHE A 42 2.73 4.66 -7.40
CA PHE A 42 1.72 4.47 -8.45
C PHE A 42 1.91 3.18 -9.23
N ASN A 43 3.13 2.86 -9.65
CA ASN A 43 3.41 1.58 -10.32
C ASN A 43 3.01 0.38 -9.45
N ASN A 44 3.20 0.46 -8.13
CA ASN A 44 2.74 -0.59 -7.23
C ASN A 44 1.22 -0.62 -7.11
N GLY A 45 0.55 0.53 -7.15
CA GLY A 45 -0.91 0.63 -7.24
C GLY A 45 -1.43 -0.10 -8.46
N ASP A 46 -0.94 0.25 -9.65
CA ASP A 46 -1.36 -0.34 -10.93
C ASP A 46 -1.12 -1.86 -10.96
N ASN A 47 0.01 -2.33 -10.44
CA ASN A 47 0.35 -3.75 -10.40
C ASN A 47 -0.55 -4.58 -9.47
N TRP A 48 -1.09 -3.97 -8.40
CA TRP A 48 -1.82 -4.69 -7.35
C TRP A 48 -3.29 -4.27 -7.23
N GLU A 49 -3.78 -3.39 -8.09
CA GLU A 49 -5.13 -2.81 -8.05
C GLU A 49 -6.21 -3.89 -7.96
N ALA A 50 -6.15 -4.93 -8.79
CA ALA A 50 -7.13 -6.01 -8.80
C ALA A 50 -7.24 -6.73 -7.44
N LYS A 51 -6.11 -6.94 -6.77
CA LYS A 51 -6.05 -7.63 -5.48
C LYS A 51 -6.43 -6.70 -4.33
N ILE A 52 -5.97 -5.45 -4.36
CA ILE A 52 -6.36 -4.41 -3.39
C ILE A 52 -7.87 -4.23 -3.45
N SER A 53 -8.47 -4.09 -4.65
CA SER A 53 -9.92 -3.94 -4.82
C SER A 53 -10.72 -5.10 -4.22
N THR A 54 -10.26 -6.33 -4.42
CA THR A 54 -10.92 -7.52 -3.83
C THR A 54 -10.85 -7.51 -2.30
N ASN A 55 -9.69 -7.15 -1.73
CA ASN A 55 -9.51 -7.06 -0.28
C ASN A 55 -10.35 -5.91 0.31
N THR A 56 -10.36 -4.74 -0.32
CA THR A 56 -11.15 -3.58 0.12
C THR A 56 -12.64 -3.88 0.10
N GLN A 57 -13.15 -4.59 -0.91
CA GLN A 57 -14.55 -5.01 -0.96
C GLN A 57 -14.92 -5.95 0.20
N ALA A 58 -14.03 -6.87 0.55
CA ALA A 58 -14.23 -7.75 1.70
C ALA A 58 -14.20 -6.98 3.02
N ASP A 59 -13.24 -6.06 3.19
CA ASP A 59 -13.09 -5.25 4.39
C ASP A 59 -14.25 -4.24 4.58
N TYR A 60 -14.80 -3.70 3.49
CA TYR A 60 -15.93 -2.77 3.54
C TYR A 60 -17.19 -3.40 4.16
N LEU A 61 -17.36 -4.72 4.04
CA LEU A 61 -18.47 -5.43 4.69
C LEU A 61 -18.29 -5.57 6.21
N HIS A 62 -17.11 -5.23 6.74
CA HIS A 62 -16.72 -5.40 8.13
C HIS A 62 -16.32 -4.09 8.84
N GLN A 63 -16.43 -2.94 8.16
CA GLN A 63 -16.27 -1.60 8.74
C GLN A 63 -17.61 -1.01 9.20
#